data_AF-A4JFF3-F1
#
_entry.id   AF-A4JFF3-F1
#
_cell.length_a   1.000
_cell.length_b   1.000
_cell.length_c   1.000
_cell.angle_alpha   90.00
_cell.angle_beta   90.00
_cell.angle_gamma   90.00
#
_symmetry.space_group_name_H-M   'P 1'
#
loop_
_entity.id
_entity.type
_entity.pdbx_description
1 polymer ?
#
loop_
_entity_poly.entity_id
_entity_poly.type
_entity_poly.pdbx_seq_one_letter_code
_entity_poly.pdbx_strand_id
1 'polypeptide(L)'
;MSQANAETTIHLDAITPALIEQAAQDNDINCAVRLLQDAAGITTGDVAGIAFSGDRDEVWWPTASVADRAQALRDYVKVEALYLER
;
A
#
# COMPACT_ATOMS: atom_id res chain seq x y z
N MET A 1 29.19 0.71 -18.74
CA MET A 1 27.76 0.52 -19.03
C MET A 1 26.99 1.21 -17.93
N SER A 2 26.63 2.46 -18.15
CA SER A 2 25.87 3.25 -17.19
C SER A 2 24.42 2.78 -17.28
N GLN A 3 23.97 1.97 -16.31
CA GLN A 3 22.55 1.74 -16.15
C GLN A 3 21.91 3.09 -15.85
N ALA A 4 21.04 3.54 -16.76
CA ALA A 4 20.17 4.66 -16.50
C ALA A 4 19.40 4.32 -15.22
N ASN A 5 19.58 5.12 -14.17
CA ASN A 5 18.59 5.24 -13.12
C ASN A 5 17.33 5.71 -13.82
N ALA A 6 16.45 4.79 -14.19
CA ALA A 6 15.10 5.14 -14.56
C ALA A 6 14.51 5.80 -13.31
N GLU A 7 14.24 7.10 -13.41
CA GLU A 7 13.32 7.76 -12.48
C GLU A 7 12.07 6.89 -12.47
N THR A 8 11.92 6.10 -11.40
CA THR A 8 10.80 5.18 -11.29
C THR A 8 9.63 6.04 -10.87
N THR A 9 8.94 6.59 -11.87
CA THR A 9 7.72 7.36 -11.65
C THR A 9 6.74 6.48 -10.88
N ILE A 10 6.25 6.99 -9.76
CA ILE A 10 5.24 6.29 -8.98
C ILE A 10 3.87 6.48 -9.64
N HIS A 11 3.18 5.37 -9.89
CA HIS A 11 1.90 5.31 -10.61
C HIS A 11 0.78 4.87 -9.66
N LEU A 12 0.28 5.79 -8.82
CA LEU A 12 -0.80 5.46 -7.88
C LEU A 12 -2.10 5.05 -8.59
N ASP A 13 -2.30 5.45 -9.85
CA ASP A 13 -3.42 5.04 -10.71
C ASP A 13 -3.39 3.53 -11.05
N ALA A 14 -2.23 2.87 -10.94
CA ALA A 14 -2.12 1.42 -11.05
C ALA A 14 -2.79 0.69 -9.88
N ILE A 15 -3.01 1.37 -8.75
CA ILE A 15 -3.73 0.83 -7.59
C ILE A 15 -5.24 0.97 -7.81
N THR A 16 -5.79 0.02 -8.55
CA THR A 16 -7.24 -0.01 -8.85
C THR A 16 -8.07 -0.50 -7.66
N PRO A 17 -9.39 -0.21 -7.62
CA PRO A 17 -10.29 -0.76 -6.59
C PRO A 17 -10.26 -2.29 -6.52
N ALA A 18 -10.17 -2.97 -7.67
CA ALA A 18 -10.07 -4.43 -7.73
C ALA A 18 -8.76 -4.95 -7.12
N LEU A 19 -7.64 -4.24 -7.33
CA LEU A 19 -6.36 -4.61 -6.73
C LEU A 19 -6.39 -4.45 -5.21
N ILE A 20 -7.07 -3.41 -4.70
CA ILE A 20 -7.28 -3.23 -3.25
C ILE A 20 -8.12 -4.38 -2.67
N GLU A 21 -9.21 -4.76 -3.35
CA GLU A 21 -10.05 -5.88 -2.93
C GLU A 21 -9.30 -7.21 -2.93
N GLN A 22 -8.40 -7.41 -3.90
CA GLN A 22 -7.49 -8.55 -3.95
C GLN A 22 -6.49 -8.54 -2.79
N ALA A 23 -5.80 -7.41 -2.57
CA ALA A 23 -4.83 -7.26 -1.48
C ALA A 23 -5.48 -7.49 -0.11
N ALA A 24 -6.72 -7.03 0.10
CA ALA A 24 -7.45 -7.21 1.34
C ALA A 24 -7.80 -8.68 1.68
N GLN A 25 -7.70 -9.61 0.71
CA GLN A 25 -7.87 -11.05 0.96
C GLN A 25 -6.66 -11.66 1.69
N ASP A 26 -5.50 -11.01 1.62
CA ASP A 26 -4.31 -11.51 2.29
C ASP A 26 -4.41 -11.28 3.81
N ASN A 27 -4.05 -12.31 4.58
CA ASN A 27 -4.04 -12.25 6.04
C ASN A 27 -2.73 -11.65 6.58
N ASP A 28 -1.73 -11.42 5.73
CA ASP A 28 -0.52 -10.69 6.06
C ASP A 28 -0.58 -9.28 5.46
N ILE A 29 -0.54 -8.27 6.34
CA ILE A 29 -0.58 -6.87 5.95
C ILE A 29 0.61 -6.46 5.09
N ASN A 30 1.78 -7.05 5.34
CA ASN A 30 2.98 -6.75 4.58
C ASN A 30 2.86 -7.26 3.15
N CYS A 31 2.28 -8.45 2.96
CA CYS A 31 1.96 -8.98 1.62
C CYS A 31 0.91 -8.11 0.90
N ALA A 32 -0.16 -7.71 1.60
CA ALA A 32 -1.21 -6.87 1.05
C ALA A 32 -0.67 -5.51 0.59
N VAL A 33 0.10 -4.83 1.43
CA VAL A 33 0.72 -3.53 1.12
C VAL A 33 1.75 -3.68 0.01
N ARG A 34 2.57 -4.73 0.04
CA ARG A 34 3.60 -4.96 -0.97
C ARG A 34 3.00 -5.11 -2.36
N LEU A 35 1.87 -5.80 -2.48
CA LEU A 35 1.15 -5.94 -3.75
C LEU A 35 0.78 -4.57 -4.35
N LEU A 36 0.32 -3.63 -3.53
CA LEU A 36 -0.03 -2.28 -3.98
C LEU A 36 1.21 -1.47 -4.36
N GLN A 37 2.27 -1.58 -3.55
CA GLN A 37 3.54 -0.91 -3.80
C GLN A 37 4.19 -1.37 -5.11
N ASP A 38 4.22 -2.69 -5.36
CA ASP A 38 4.75 -3.26 -6.59
C ASP A 38 3.99 -2.76 -7.83
N ALA A 39 2.65 -2.68 -7.74
CA ALA A 39 1.83 -2.16 -8.83
C ALA A 39 2.10 -0.67 -9.11
N ALA A 40 2.30 0.12 -8.06
CA ALA A 40 2.58 1.56 -8.18
C ALA A 40 4.06 1.89 -8.45
N GLY A 41 4.96 0.91 -8.45
CA GLY A 41 6.41 1.15 -8.57
C GLY A 41 7.05 1.75 -7.31
N ILE A 42 6.38 1.66 -6.16
CA ILE A 42 6.91 2.13 -4.87
C ILE A 42 7.92 1.10 -4.36
N THR A 43 9.20 1.45 -4.40
CA THR A 43 10.30 0.57 -3.96
C THR A 43 10.90 0.98 -2.62
N THR A 44 10.59 2.19 -2.15
CA THR A 44 11.10 2.78 -0.92
C THR A 44 10.02 3.66 -0.29
N GLY A 45 9.88 3.63 1.04
CA GLY A 45 8.96 4.53 1.76
C GLY A 45 8.48 3.91 3.07
N ASP A 46 8.24 4.77 4.07
CA ASP A 46 7.78 4.39 5.42
C ASP A 46 6.30 4.78 5.66
N VAL A 47 5.57 5.12 4.60
CA VAL A 47 4.17 5.55 4.71
C VAL A 47 3.27 4.42 5.22
N ALA A 48 3.61 3.16 4.90
CA ALA A 48 2.93 2.00 5.45
C ALA A 48 3.01 1.96 6.99
N GLY A 49 4.17 2.28 7.58
CA GLY A 49 4.34 2.36 9.03
C GLY A 49 3.47 3.44 9.67
N ILE A 50 3.18 4.54 8.96
CA ILE A 50 2.26 5.57 9.42
C ILE A 50 0.81 5.09 9.30
N ALA A 51 0.42 4.56 8.14
CA ALA A 51 -0.95 4.17 7.83
C ALA A 51 -1.46 2.97 8.66
N PHE A 52 -0.54 2.10 9.07
CA PHE A 52 -0.82 0.87 9.82
C PHE A 52 -0.22 0.89 11.23
N SER A 53 -0.23 2.06 11.87
CA SER A 53 0.12 2.21 13.28
C SER A 53 -1.11 2.23 14.18
N GLY A 54 -0.95 1.80 15.45
CA GLY A 54 -2.02 1.81 16.44
C GLY A 54 -3.09 0.77 16.17
N ASP A 55 -4.35 1.19 16.03
CA ASP A 55 -5.51 0.29 15.95
C ASP A 55 -5.62 -0.52 14.64
N ARG A 56 -4.76 -0.25 13.66
CA ARG A 56 -4.74 -0.94 12.35
C ARG A 56 -3.40 -1.62 12.07
N ASP A 57 -2.82 -2.23 13.11
CA ASP A 57 -1.51 -2.89 13.07
C ASP A 57 -1.58 -4.36 12.63
N GLU A 58 -0.43 -5.06 12.71
CA GLU A 58 -0.28 -6.49 12.39
C GLU A 58 -1.12 -7.41 13.30
N VAL A 59 -1.52 -6.95 14.49
CA VAL A 59 -2.38 -7.73 15.40
C VAL A 59 -3.84 -7.59 14.99
N TRP A 60 -4.28 -6.38 14.66
CA TRP A 60 -5.63 -6.12 14.19
C TRP A 60 -5.90 -6.78 12.84
N TRP A 61 -4.98 -6.67 11.88
CA TRP A 61 -5.16 -7.08 10.50
C TRP A 61 -5.77 -8.49 10.31
N PRO A 62 -5.20 -9.58 10.87
CA PRO A 62 -5.73 -10.93 10.66
C PRO A 62 -7.12 -11.13 11.27
N THR A 63 -7.54 -10.29 12.22
CA THR A 63 -8.87 -10.34 12.87
C THR A 63 -9.91 -9.46 12.17
N ALA A 64 -9.46 -8.46 11.41
CA ALA A 64 -10.32 -7.53 10.69
C ALA A 64 -11.07 -8.22 9.55
N SER A 65 -12.25 -7.70 9.21
CA SER A 65 -12.96 -8.17 8.03
C SER A 65 -12.23 -7.73 6.75
N VAL A 66 -12.41 -8.47 5.65
CA VAL A 66 -11.89 -8.08 4.33
C VAL A 66 -12.33 -6.66 3.94
N ALA A 67 -13.55 -6.27 4.28
CA ALA A 67 -14.05 -4.92 3.99
C ALA A 67 -13.28 -3.85 4.76
N ASP A 68 -12.95 -4.09 6.03
CA ASP A 68 -12.18 -3.17 6.85
C ASP A 68 -10.73 -3.07 6.37
N ARG A 69 -10.11 -4.20 6.00
CA ARG A 69 -8.77 -4.24 5.39
C ARG A 69 -8.74 -3.45 4.09
N ALA A 70 -9.73 -3.63 3.23
CA ALA A 70 -9.85 -2.86 1.99
C ALA A 70 -9.99 -1.36 2.27
N GLN A 71 -10.73 -0.96 3.30
CA GLN A 71 -10.82 0.44 3.70
C GLN A 71 -9.49 0.98 4.22
N ALA A 72 -8.77 0.20 5.03
CA ALA A 72 -7.46 0.58 5.54
C ALA A 72 -6.43 0.76 4.41
N LEU A 73 -6.44 -0.11 3.40
CA LEU A 73 -5.61 0.02 2.20
C LEU A 73 -5.97 1.27 1.37
N ARG A 74 -7.26 1.59 1.22
CA ARG A 74 -7.68 2.86 0.57
C ARG A 74 -7.13 4.07 1.31
N ASP A 75 -7.14 4.03 2.63
CA ASP A 75 -6.61 5.13 3.45
C ASP A 75 -5.09 5.22 3.32
N TYR A 76 -4.37 4.09 3.31
CA TYR A 76 -2.94 4.04 2.98
C TYR A 76 -2.62 4.71 1.64
N VAL A 77 -3.34 4.37 0.56
CA VAL A 77 -3.11 4.97 -0.77
C VAL A 77 -3.31 6.49 -0.76
N LYS A 78 -4.28 7.00 0.02
CA LYS A 78 -4.46 8.45 0.19
C LYS A 78 -3.29 9.09 0.93
N VAL A 79 -2.76 8.43 1.97
CA VAL A 79 -1.58 8.94 2.68
C VAL A 79 -0.37 8.94 1.75
N GLU A 80 -0.15 7.89 0.96
CA GLU A 80 0.91 7.86 -0.05
C GLU A 80 0.82 9.04 -1.03
N ALA A 81 -0.37 9.30 -1.58
CA ALA A 81 -0.59 10.46 -2.46
C ALA A 81 -0.17 11.78 -1.81
N LEU A 82 -0.56 12.00 -0.54
CA LEU A 82 -0.20 13.21 0.20
C LEU A 82 1.31 13.36 0.45
N TYR A 83 2.04 12.25 0.57
CA TYR A 83 3.50 12.28 0.76
C TYR A 83 4.26 12.49 -0.55
N LEU A 84 3.72 12.02 -1.68
CA LEU A 84 4.31 12.24 -3.01
C LEU A 84 4.11 13.66 -3.53
N GLU A 85 3.09 14.37 -3.04
CA GLU A 85 2.84 15.77 -3.37
C GLU A 85 3.71 16.76 -2.57
N ARG A 86 4.50 16.29 -1.60
CA ARG A 86 5.37 17.11 -0.74
C ARG A 86 6.79 17.22 -1.28
#